data_AF-A0A7X7MQN3-F1
#
_entry.id   AF-A0A7X7MQN3-F1
#
_cell.length_a   1.000
_cell.length_b   1.000
_cell.length_c   1.000
_cell.angle_alpha   90.00
_cell.angle_beta   90.00
_cell.angle_gamma   90.00
#
_symmetry.space_group_name_H-M   'P 1'
#
loop_
_entity.id
_entity.type
_entity.pdbx_description
1 polymer ?
#
loop_
_entity_poly.entity_id
_entity_poly.type
_entity_poly.pdbx_seq_one_letter_code
_entity_poly.pdbx_strand_id
1 'polypeptide(L)'
;HSGVPLTGNVAIAVGTEQYGLSEKWMSAADLRVRIPMFGLADSLNVASATTILLFEAVRQRIAAGQLQVPPAEAWHGEHTFDA
;
A
#
# COMPACT_ATOMS: atom_id res chain seq x y z
N HIS A 1 -8.64 4.03 -4.06
CA HIS A 1 -7.18 3.89 -3.92
C HIS A 1 -6.50 3.64 -5.27
N SER A 2 -6.94 2.68 -6.08
CA SER A 2 -6.31 2.31 -7.37
C SER A 2 -6.31 3.38 -8.48
N GLY A 3 -7.23 4.35 -8.46
CA GLY A 3 -7.29 5.44 -9.45
C GLY A 3 -6.43 6.67 -9.12
N VAL A 4 -5.65 6.63 -8.04
CA VAL A 4 -4.83 7.77 -7.59
C VAL A 4 -3.41 7.60 -8.15
N PRO A 5 -2.77 8.65 -8.71
CA PRO A 5 -1.42 8.54 -9.25
C PRO A 5 -0.38 8.45 -8.13
N LEU A 6 0.31 7.31 -8.02
CA LEU A 6 1.30 7.03 -6.98
C LEU A 6 2.73 6.79 -7.53
N THR A 7 2.94 7.11 -8.80
CA THR A 7 4.22 6.92 -9.53
C THR A 7 5.27 7.99 -9.23
N GLY A 8 4.87 9.14 -8.68
CA GLY A 8 5.78 10.24 -8.32
C GLY A 8 6.44 10.08 -6.95
N ASN A 9 7.11 11.15 -6.51
CA ASN A 9 7.60 11.31 -5.14
C ASN A 9 6.40 11.54 -4.21
N VAL A 10 5.91 10.46 -3.60
CA VAL A 10 4.71 10.49 -2.76
C VAL A 10 5.08 10.12 -1.33
N ALA A 11 4.63 10.93 -0.37
CA ALA A 11 4.60 10.58 1.04
C ALA A 11 3.20 10.07 1.40
N ILE A 12 3.11 8.89 2.00
CA ILE A 12 1.85 8.32 2.48
C ILE A 12 1.76 8.62 3.98
N ALA A 13 0.85 9.52 4.35
CA ALA A 13 0.49 9.77 5.74
C ALA A 13 -0.68 8.88 6.14
N VAL A 14 -0.57 8.23 7.30
CA VAL A 14 -1.64 7.41 7.89
C VAL A 14 -1.91 7.85 9.32
N GLY A 15 -3.16 7.69 9.73
CA GLY A 15 -3.67 8.11 11.02
C GLY A 15 -3.51 7.06 12.12
N THR A 16 -3.85 7.41 13.35
CA THR A 16 -3.95 6.42 14.43
C THR A 16 -5.22 5.57 14.27
N GLU A 17 -5.26 4.38 14.89
CA GLU A 17 -6.41 3.46 14.74
C GLU A 17 -7.73 4.06 15.25
N GLN A 18 -7.68 4.81 16.35
CA GLN A 18 -8.88 5.36 16.98
C GLN A 18 -9.39 6.63 16.30
N TYR A 19 -8.49 7.49 15.82
CA TYR A 19 -8.84 8.86 15.44
C TYR A 19 -8.52 9.18 13.98
N GLY A 20 -7.81 8.30 13.27
CA GLY A 20 -7.36 8.57 11.91
C GLY A 20 -6.36 9.73 11.85
N LEU A 21 -6.28 10.37 10.69
CA LEU A 21 -5.45 11.56 10.48
C LEU A 21 -6.15 12.78 11.06
N SER A 22 -5.39 13.67 11.68
CA SER A 22 -5.95 14.94 12.13
C SER A 22 -6.39 15.80 10.95
N GLU A 23 -7.36 16.69 11.19
CA GLU A 23 -7.85 17.63 10.18
C GLU A 23 -6.74 18.43 9.52
N LYS A 24 -5.70 18.81 10.28
CA LYS A 24 -4.51 19.50 9.75
C LYS A 24 -3.84 18.73 8.62
N TRP A 25 -3.65 17.42 8.80
CA TRP A 25 -3.03 16.56 7.78
C TRP A 25 -3.99 16.32 6.61
N MET A 26 -5.27 16.11 6.90
CA MET A 26 -6.30 15.93 5.86
C MET A 26 -6.46 17.17 4.98
N SER A 27 -6.40 18.38 5.55
CA SER A 27 -6.49 19.65 4.82
C SER A 27 -5.25 19.97 4.00
N ALA A 28 -4.07 19.53 4.47
CA ALA A 28 -2.80 19.79 3.79
C ALA A 28 -2.45 18.75 2.70
N ALA A 29 -3.14 17.61 2.67
CA ALA A 29 -2.86 16.56 1.72
C ALA A 29 -3.29 16.92 0.29
N ASP A 30 -2.38 16.78 -0.68
CA ASP A 30 -2.67 16.96 -2.11
C ASP A 30 -3.66 15.91 -2.63
N LEU A 31 -3.58 14.70 -2.07
CA LEU A 31 -4.37 13.54 -2.46
C LEU A 31 -5.01 12.91 -1.22
N ARG A 32 -6.32 12.70 -1.29
CA ARG A 32 -7.07 11.95 -0.27
C ARG A 32 -7.46 10.60 -0.82
N VAL A 33 -6.98 9.55 -0.18
CA VAL A 33 -7.13 8.17 -0.67
C VAL A 33 -7.99 7.37 0.29
N ARG A 34 -8.99 6.67 -0.26
CA ARG A 34 -9.82 5.70 0.46
C ARG A 34 -9.65 4.30 -0.10
N ILE A 35 -9.58 3.31 0.79
CA ILE A 35 -9.80 1.90 0.49
C ILE A 35 -11.31 1.63 0.67
N PRO A 36 -12.03 1.21 -0.38
CA PRO A 36 -13.43 0.87 -0.25
C PRO A 36 -13.62 -0.30 0.72
N MET A 37 -14.44 -0.07 1.74
CA MET A 37 -14.91 -1.12 2.66
C MET A 37 -16.25 -1.64 2.16
N PHE A 38 -16.38 -2.97 2.02
CA PHE A 38 -17.59 -3.64 1.53
C PHE A 38 -18.27 -4.52 2.61
N GLY A 39 -17.76 -4.48 3.85
CA GLY A 39 -18.27 -5.27 4.96
C GLY A 39 -18.83 -4.40 6.08
N LEU A 40 -19.06 -5.03 7.24
CA LEU A 40 -19.56 -4.38 8.45
C LEU A 40 -18.53 -3.47 9.14
N ALA A 41 -17.24 -3.62 8.81
CA ALA A 41 -16.19 -2.82 9.39
C ALA A 41 -16.03 -1.49 8.64
N ASP A 42 -15.97 -0.40 9.39
CA ASP A 42 -15.83 0.96 8.85
C ASP A 42 -14.38 1.28 8.43
N SER A 43 -13.41 0.49 8.88
CA SER A 43 -12.00 0.65 8.54
C SER A 43 -11.22 -0.67 8.62
N LEU A 44 -10.00 -0.65 8.07
CA LEU A 44 -8.99 -1.69 8.27
C LEU A 44 -8.05 -1.24 9.40
N ASN A 45 -7.37 -2.22 10.01
CA ASN A 45 -6.18 -1.94 10.80
C ASN A 45 -5.20 -1.04 10.01
N VAL A 46 -4.57 -0.08 10.70
CA VAL A 46 -3.72 0.93 10.07
C VAL A 46 -2.55 0.30 9.29
N ALA A 47 -1.94 -0.77 9.81
CA ALA A 47 -0.84 -1.43 9.13
C ALA A 47 -1.34 -2.13 7.86
N SER A 48 -2.48 -2.82 7.90
CA SER A 48 -3.08 -3.44 6.71
C SER A 48 -3.42 -2.39 5.64
N ALA A 49 -4.04 -1.27 6.02
CA ALA A 49 -4.33 -0.17 5.09
C ALA A 49 -3.05 0.40 4.46
N THR A 50 -2.01 0.60 5.27
CA THR A 50 -0.71 1.12 4.82
C THR A 50 -0.05 0.16 3.83
N THR A 51 -0.03 -1.14 4.15
CA THR A 51 0.50 -2.18 3.26
C THR A 51 -0.21 -2.17 1.90
N ILE A 52 -1.54 -2.11 1.88
CA ILE A 52 -2.30 -2.04 0.62
C ILE A 52 -1.88 -0.83 -0.22
N LEU A 53 -1.76 0.36 0.40
CA LEU A 53 -1.38 1.58 -0.31
C LEU A 53 0.06 1.52 -0.85
N LEU A 54 0.99 0.98 -0.06
CA LEU A 54 2.38 0.80 -0.48
C LEU A 54 2.49 -0.16 -1.66
N PHE A 55 1.80 -1.31 -1.60
CA PHE A 55 1.82 -2.29 -2.69
C PHE A 55 1.11 -1.77 -3.95
N GLU A 56 0.08 -0.93 -3.82
CA GLU A 56 -0.52 -0.25 -4.97
C GLU A 56 0.46 0.74 -5.62
N ALA A 57 1.23 1.50 -4.84
CA ALA A 57 2.28 2.37 -5.37
C ALA A 57 3.37 1.56 -6.10
N VAL A 58 3.80 0.44 -5.52
CA VAL A 58 4.74 -0.50 -6.16
C VAL A 58 4.17 -1.04 -7.47
N ARG A 59 2.92 -1.51 -7.47
CA ARG A 59 2.23 -2.04 -8.66
C ARG A 59 2.18 -0.99 -9.78
N GLN A 60 1.84 0.25 -9.47
CA GLN A 60 1.81 1.34 -10.46
C GLN A 60 3.21 1.68 -11.00
N ARG A 61 4.24 1.70 -10.14
CA ARG A 61 5.63 1.96 -10.55
C ARG A 61 6.19 0.86 -11.44
N ILE A 62 5.85 -0.41 -11.18
CA ILE A 62 6.17 -1.53 -12.06
C ILE A 62 5.47 -1.36 -13.41
N ALA A 63 4.16 -1.09 -13.41
CA ALA A 63 3.39 -0.89 -14.64
C ALA A 63 3.90 0.30 -15.48
N ALA A 64 4.46 1.32 -14.82
CA ALA A 64 5.09 2.48 -15.46
C ALA A 64 6.57 2.26 -15.86
N GLY A 65 7.13 1.07 -15.62
CA GLY A 65 8.54 0.75 -15.91
C GLY A 65 9.57 1.44 -15.02
N GLN A 66 9.15 2.07 -13.92
CA GLN A 66 10.02 2.79 -12.98
C GLN A 66 10.69 1.87 -11.97
N LEU A 67 10.07 0.72 -11.67
CA LEU A 67 10.63 -0.29 -10.79
C LEU A 67 10.71 -1.62 -11.55
N GLN A 68 11.91 -2.19 -11.62
CA GLN A 68 12.13 -3.53 -12.15
C GLN A 68 11.77 -4.54 -11.05
N VAL A 69 10.94 -5.53 -11.38
CA VAL A 69 10.72 -6.68 -10.50
C VAL A 69 11.91 -7.62 -10.71
N PRO A 70 12.69 -7.93 -9.67
CA PRO A 70 13.76 -8.91 -9.82
C PRO A 70 13.16 -10.25 -10.26
N PRO A 71 13.90 -11.04 -11.06
CA PRO A 71 13.47 -12.39 -11.39
C PRO A 71 13.23 -13.19 -10.09
N ALA A 72 12.24 -14.08 -10.11
CA ALA A 72 12.02 -14.97 -8.98
C ALA A 72 13.25 -15.86 -8.81
N GLU A 73 13.94 -15.73 -7.68
CA GLU A 73 14.98 -16.66 -7.28
C GLU A 73 14.31 -17.86 -6.59
N ALA A 74 14.79 -19.07 -6.89
CA ALA A 74 14.36 -20.25 -6.16
C ALA A 74 14.69 -20.04 -4.68
N TRP A 75 13.70 -20.20 -3.81
CA TRP A 75 13.92 -20.05 -2.37
C TRP A 75 14.93 -21.11 -1.92
N HIS A 76 15.93 -20.71 -1.13
CA HIS A 76 17.02 -21.60 -0.68
C HIS A 76 16.59 -22.87 0.09
N GLY A 77 15.29 -23.07 0.33
CA GLY A 77 14.70 -24.23 0.99
C GLY A 77 13.99 -25.25 0.09
N GLU A 78 13.95 -25.07 -1.24
CA GLU A 78 13.28 -26.01 -2.16
C GLU A 78 13.98 -27.38 -2.33
N HIS A 79 15.06 -27.67 -1.59
CA HIS A 79 15.84 -28.91 -1.74
C HIS A 79 15.86 -29.87 -0.54
N THR A 80 15.03 -29.68 0.49
CA THR A 80 14.99 -30.64 1.62
C THR A 80 13.57 -30.92 2.10
N PHE A 81 12.81 -31.65 1.29
CA PHE A 81 11.72 -32.50 1.76
C PHE A 81 11.67 -33.77 0.92
N ASP A 82 12.74 -34.55 0.94
CA ASP A 82 12.67 -35.98 0.61
C ASP A 82 13.08 -36.75 1.88
N ALA A 83 12.14 -37.55 2.38
CA ALA A 83 12.31 -38.49 3.49
C ALA A 83 12.80 -39.84 2.96
#